data_AF-A0A3N5YRD3-F1
#
_entry.id   AF-A0A3N5YRD3-F1
#
_cell.length_a   1.000
_cell.length_b   1.000
_cell.length_c   1.000
_cell.angle_alpha   90.00
_cell.angle_beta   90.00
_cell.angle_gamma   90.00
#
_symmetry.space_group_name_H-M   'P 1'
#
loop_
_entity.id
_entity.type
_entity.pdbx_description
1 polymer ?
#
loop_
_entity_poly.entity_id
_entity_poly.type
_entity_poly.pdbx_seq_one_letter_code
_entity_poly.pdbx_strand_id
1 'polypeptide(L)'
;MNGFVVKITPNDKGNPPGKLADAEIHFTSGPLDGLKLIGFGIWERRNGGGRNVTFPARQYSVNGERRSFALLRPIVDASAQERVRDLLLEAYAAHEEQAELGAS
;
A
#
# COMPACT_ATOMS: atom_id res chain seq x y z
N MET A 1 13.56 -16.84 5.03
CA MET A 1 12.17 -16.35 4.89
C MET A 1 12.20 -14.85 5.05
N ASN A 2 11.46 -14.08 4.25
CA ASN A 2 11.30 -12.65 4.51
C ASN A 2 10.66 -12.47 5.88
N GLY A 3 11.11 -11.48 6.65
CA GLY A 3 10.57 -11.19 7.99
C GLY A 3 9.17 -10.57 8.00
N PHE A 4 8.47 -10.63 6.86
CA PHE A 4 7.13 -10.11 6.64
C PHE A 4 6.48 -10.78 5.42
N VAL A 5 5.16 -10.60 5.29
CA VAL A 5 4.31 -10.99 4.16
C VAL A 5 3.44 -9.80 3.75
N VAL A 6 3.19 -9.61 2.45
CA VAL A 6 2.22 -8.62 1.97
C VAL A 6 0.88 -9.30 1.72
N LYS A 7 -0.20 -8.68 2.19
CA LYS A 7 -1.58 -9.08 1.87
C LYS A 7 -2.25 -8.00 1.05
N ILE A 8 -2.90 -8.41 -0.02
CA ILE A 8 -3.64 -7.54 -0.92
C ILE A 8 -5.14 -7.81 -0.75
N THR A 9 -5.93 -6.75 -0.75
CA THR A 9 -7.40 -6.82 -0.78
C THR A 9 -7.89 -5.94 -1.94
N PRO A 10 -8.40 -6.53 -3.04
CA PRO A 10 -8.91 -5.77 -4.17
C PRO A 10 -10.05 -4.83 -3.78
N ASN A 11 -10.16 -3.71 -4.50
CA ASN A 11 -11.28 -2.78 -4.36
C ASN A 11 -12.46 -3.22 -5.23
N ASP A 12 -13.09 -4.35 -4.90
CA ASP A 12 -14.17 -4.94 -5.70
C ASP A 12 -15.40 -4.04 -5.85
N LYS A 13 -15.59 -3.11 -4.90
CA LYS A 13 -16.71 -2.15 -4.92
C LYS A 13 -16.44 -0.93 -5.79
N GLY A 14 -15.22 -0.77 -6.32
CA GLY A 14 -14.82 0.38 -7.12
C GLY A 14 -14.94 1.73 -6.40
N ASN A 15 -14.98 1.72 -5.06
CA ASN A 15 -15.20 2.91 -4.25
C ASN A 15 -14.15 2.99 -3.14
N PRO A 16 -13.24 3.99 -3.16
CA PRO A 16 -13.22 5.15 -4.06
C PRO A 16 -12.80 4.81 -5.52
N PRO A 17 -13.30 5.57 -6.52
CA PRO A 17 -12.90 5.39 -7.91
C PRO A 17 -11.39 5.51 -8.12
N GLY A 18 -10.82 4.66 -8.98
CA GLY A 18 -9.40 4.61 -9.29
C GLY A 18 -8.52 3.96 -8.22
N LYS A 19 -9.09 3.54 -7.07
CA LYS A 19 -8.39 2.66 -6.14
C LYS A 19 -8.49 1.22 -6.65
N LEU A 20 -7.35 0.55 -6.71
CA LEU A 20 -7.22 -0.82 -7.18
C LEU A 20 -7.28 -1.82 -6.03
N ALA A 21 -6.58 -1.52 -4.93
CA ALA A 21 -6.52 -2.40 -3.77
C ALA A 21 -6.10 -1.66 -2.50
N ASP A 22 -6.41 -2.27 -1.35
CA ASP A 22 -5.70 -2.07 -0.10
C ASP A 22 -4.54 -3.05 0.02
N ALA A 23 -3.47 -2.63 0.68
CA ALA A 23 -2.35 -3.50 1.01
C ALA A 23 -2.00 -3.42 2.51
N GLU A 24 -1.60 -4.55 3.06
CA GLU A 24 -1.13 -4.70 4.44
C GLU A 24 0.22 -5.40 4.47
N ILE A 25 1.12 -4.98 5.35
CA ILE A 25 2.40 -5.68 5.61
C ILE A 25 2.26 -6.38 6.96
N HIS A 26 2.30 -7.70 6.95
CA HIS A 26 2.21 -8.56 8.14
C HIS A 26 3.62 -8.96 8.55
N PHE A 27 4.05 -8.59 9.74
CA PHE A 27 5.38 -8.92 10.25
C PHE A 27 5.37 -10.32 10.84
N THR A 28 6.38 -11.12 10.50
CA THR A 28 6.48 -12.55 10.87
C THR A 28 7.75 -12.86 11.68
N SER A 29 8.44 -11.81 12.14
CA SER A 29 9.65 -11.94 12.94
C SER A 29 10.01 -10.62 13.64
N GLY A 30 10.84 -10.71 14.66
CA GLY A 30 11.35 -9.54 15.40
C GLY A 30 10.33 -8.89 16.33
N PRO A 31 10.58 -7.66 16.82
CA PRO A 31 9.73 -7.00 17.81
C PRO A 31 8.30 -6.68 17.33
N LEU A 32 8.06 -6.72 16.02
CA LEU A 32 6.74 -6.48 15.43
C LEU A 32 6.03 -7.79 15.06
N ASP A 33 6.60 -8.96 15.37
CA ASP A 33 6.01 -10.25 15.05
C ASP A 33 4.56 -10.36 15.55
N GLY A 34 3.68 -10.89 14.72
CA GLY A 34 2.24 -10.96 14.97
C GLY A 34 1.47 -9.65 14.75
N LEU A 35 2.13 -8.56 14.34
CA LEU A 35 1.49 -7.29 14.01
C LEU A 35 1.39 -7.07 12.50
N LYS A 36 0.50 -6.17 12.09
CA LYS A 36 0.40 -5.70 10.71
C LYS A 36 0.40 -4.18 10.63
N LEU A 37 1.05 -3.65 9.59
CA LEU A 37 0.94 -2.25 9.18
C LEU A 37 -0.10 -2.14 8.07
N ILE A 38 -1.14 -1.35 8.31
CA ILE A 38 -2.29 -1.13 7.43
C ILE A 38 -2.33 0.31 6.92
N GLY A 39 -3.17 0.56 5.91
CA GLY A 39 -3.43 1.90 5.38
C GLY A 39 -2.64 2.24 4.11
N PHE A 40 -2.02 1.24 3.48
CA PHE A 40 -1.51 1.39 2.12
C PHE A 40 -2.66 1.25 1.13
N GLY A 41 -2.71 2.15 0.15
CA GLY A 41 -3.68 2.08 -0.95
C GLY A 41 -2.95 2.04 -2.28
N ILE A 42 -3.36 1.16 -3.18
CA ILE A 42 -2.85 1.06 -4.54
C ILE A 42 -3.87 1.71 -5.47
N TRP A 43 -3.41 2.60 -6.34
CA TRP A 43 -4.27 3.41 -7.20
C TRP A 43 -3.77 3.44 -8.63
N GLU A 44 -4.69 3.70 -9.55
CA GLU A 44 -4.36 4.14 -10.90
C GLU A 44 -3.73 5.55 -10.87
N ARG A 45 -2.79 5.80 -11.77
CA ARG A 45 -2.30 7.17 -12.01
C ARG A 45 -3.32 7.96 -12.82
N ARG A 46 -3.59 9.20 -12.40
CA ARG A 46 -4.60 10.10 -13.00
C ARG A 46 -4.43 10.40 -14.49
N ASN A 47 -3.22 10.27 -15.03
CA ASN A 47 -2.90 10.61 -16.42
C ASN A 47 -2.63 9.37 -17.31
N GLY A 48 -3.04 8.19 -16.85
CA GLY A 48 -2.82 6.91 -17.53
C GLY A 48 -1.40 6.34 -17.36
N GLY A 49 -1.27 5.04 -17.64
CA GLY A 49 0.03 4.37 -17.83
C GLY A 49 0.79 3.97 -16.55
N GLY A 50 0.13 3.73 -15.42
CA GLY A 50 0.80 3.12 -14.27
C GLY A 50 0.02 3.18 -12.97
N ARG A 51 0.66 2.69 -11.91
CA ARG A 51 0.10 2.60 -10.55
C ARG A 51 0.84 3.52 -9.60
N ASN A 52 0.19 3.88 -8.50
CA ASN A 52 0.83 4.56 -7.37
C ASN A 52 0.41 3.91 -6.05
N VAL A 53 1.17 4.22 -5.00
CA VAL A 53 0.89 3.76 -3.64
C VAL A 53 0.73 4.98 -2.72
N THR A 54 -0.38 5.06 -2.01
CA THR A 54 -0.54 5.97 -0.86
C THR A 54 -0.14 5.23 0.41
N PHE A 55 0.53 5.92 1.32
CA PHE A 55 1.02 5.36 2.58
C PHE A 55 0.01 5.57 3.71
N PRO A 56 0.11 4.78 4.81
CA PRO A 56 -0.65 5.02 6.03
C PRO A 56 -0.44 6.46 6.46
N ALA A 57 -1.53 7.20 6.65
CA ALA A 57 -1.46 8.63 6.88
C ALA A 57 -2.45 9.05 7.97
N ARG A 58 -2.02 10.02 8.77
CA ARG A 58 -2.91 10.70 9.72
C ARG A 58 -3.37 12.02 9.10
N GLN A 59 -4.67 12.27 9.21
CA GLN A 59 -5.25 13.54 8.85
C GLN A 59 -5.33 14.46 10.06
N TYR A 60 -5.24 15.74 9.80
CA TYR A 60 -5.36 16.81 10.78
C TYR A 60 -5.93 18.04 10.09
N SER A 61 -6.41 19.00 10.87
CA SER A 61 -6.91 20.27 10.34
C SER A 61 -6.13 21.44 10.92
N VAL A 62 -5.80 22.42 10.10
CA VAL A 62 -5.18 23.69 10.52
C VAL A 62 -6.00 24.81 9.91
N ASN A 63 -6.55 25.71 10.74
CA ASN A 63 -7.42 26.81 10.28
C ASN A 63 -8.58 26.34 9.37
N GLY A 64 -9.17 25.18 9.66
CA GLY A 64 -10.26 24.59 8.87
C GLY A 64 -9.81 23.83 7.61
N GLU A 65 -8.53 23.92 7.22
CA GLU A 65 -7.99 23.17 6.08
C GLU A 65 -7.56 21.75 6.50
N ARG A 66 -8.09 20.72 5.82
CA ARG A 66 -7.71 19.32 6.07
C ARG A 66 -6.39 19.01 5.36
N ARG A 67 -5.41 18.55 6.14
CA ARG A 67 -4.10 18.11 5.66
C ARG A 67 -3.84 16.67 6.09
N SER A 68 -2.86 16.03 5.45
CA SER A 68 -2.40 14.69 5.83
C SER A 68 -0.88 14.63 5.84
N PHE A 69 -0.35 13.70 6.64
CA PHE A 69 1.06 13.32 6.61
C PHE A 69 1.18 11.80 6.75
N ALA A 70 2.19 11.22 6.09
CA ALA A 70 2.47 9.79 6.17
C ALA A 70 3.03 9.41 7.55
N LEU A 71 2.60 8.26 8.08
CA LEU A 71 3.03 7.71 9.37
C LEU A 71 4.35 6.94 9.24
N LEU A 72 4.55 6.23 8.13
CA LEU A 72 5.83 5.59 7.81
C LEU A 72 6.69 6.59 7.03
N ARG A 73 7.77 7.09 7.64
CA ARG A 73 8.59 8.18 7.10
C ARG A 73 10.06 7.76 6.96
N PRO A 74 10.78 8.31 5.95
CA PRO A 74 12.23 8.15 5.89
C PRO A 74 12.90 8.79 7.10
N ILE A 75 13.98 8.18 7.58
CA ILE A 75 14.79 8.73 8.68
C ILE A 75 15.79 9.75 8.14
N VAL A 76 16.51 9.38 7.07
CA VAL A 76 17.54 10.22 6.42
C VAL A 76 17.31 10.29 4.92
N ASP A 77 17.28 9.15 4.25
CA ASP A 77 17.13 9.04 2.80
C ASP A 77 15.65 9.05 2.38
N ALA A 78 15.24 10.08 1.65
CA ALA A 78 13.88 10.24 1.16
C ALA A 78 13.44 9.09 0.23
N SER A 79 14.38 8.45 -0.47
CA SER A 79 14.09 7.31 -1.36
C SER A 79 13.80 6.00 -0.61
N ALA A 80 14.00 5.95 0.71
CA ALA A 80 13.75 4.75 1.49
C ALA A 80 12.30 4.23 1.40
N GLN A 81 11.34 5.10 1.06
CA GLN A 81 9.95 4.72 0.82
C GLN A 81 9.75 3.99 -0.51
N GLU A 82 10.59 4.23 -1.52
CA GLU A 82 10.43 3.63 -2.85
C GLU A 82 10.53 2.10 -2.79
N ARG A 83 11.43 1.55 -1.96
CA ARG A 83 11.50 0.09 -1.72
C ARG A 83 10.18 -0.51 -1.22
N VAL A 84 9.42 0.24 -0.42
CA VAL A 84 8.10 -0.20 0.07
C VAL A 84 7.06 -0.07 -1.05
N ARG A 85 7.16 0.95 -1.91
CA ARG A 85 6.28 1.07 -3.08
C ARG A 85 6.46 -0.09 -4.03
N ASP A 86 7.71 -0.39 -4.39
CA ASP A 86 8.05 -1.46 -5.33
C ASP A 86 7.57 -2.80 -4.79
N LEU A 87 7.85 -3.09 -3.51
CA LEU A 87 7.35 -4.29 -2.83
C LEU A 87 5.83 -4.46 -2.93
N LEU A 88 5.07 -3.39 -2.69
CA LEU A 88 3.61 -3.46 -2.70
C LEU A 88 3.04 -3.56 -4.11
N LEU A 89 3.69 -2.93 -5.09
CA LEU A 89 3.31 -3.03 -6.51
C LEU A 89 3.61 -4.42 -7.08
N GLU A 90 4.74 -5.02 -6.72
CA GLU A 90 5.11 -6.39 -7.08
C GLU A 90 4.11 -7.39 -6.47
N ALA A 91 3.80 -7.26 -5.18
CA ALA A 91 2.82 -8.10 -4.52
C ALA A 91 1.42 -7.99 -5.15
N TYR A 92 1.04 -6.81 -5.63
CA TYR A 92 -0.22 -6.61 -6.34
C TYR A 92 -0.21 -7.24 -7.74
N ALA A 93 0.88 -7.10 -8.49
CA ALA A 93 1.00 -7.75 -9.81
C ALA A 93 0.89 -9.28 -9.67
N ALA A 94 1.59 -9.88 -8.71
CA ALA A 94 1.49 -11.31 -8.44
C ALA A 94 0.06 -11.74 -8.01
N HIS A 95 -0.64 -10.89 -7.25
CA HIS A 95 -2.03 -11.15 -6.87
C HIS A 95 -2.97 -11.16 -8.09
N GLU A 96 -2.79 -10.24 -9.04
CA GLU A 96 -3.57 -10.22 -10.28
C GLU A 96 -3.33 -11.46 -11.14
N GLU A 97 -2.08 -11.86 -11.33
CA GLU A 97 -1.74 -13.09 -12.06
C GLU A 97 -2.39 -14.33 -11.45
N GLN A 98 -2.38 -14.45 -10.11
CA GLN A 98 -3.04 -15.55 -9.41
C GLN A 98 -4.56 -15.55 -9.58
N ALA A 99 -5.19 -14.36 -9.57
CA ALA A 99 -6.62 -14.23 -9.79
C ALA A 99 -7.02 -14.64 -11.22
N GLU A 100 -6.21 -14.27 -12.22
CA GLU A 100 -6.42 -14.65 -13.62
C GLU A 100 -6.28 -16.16 -13.85
N LEU A 101 -5.24 -16.78 -13.26
CA LEU A 101 -5.02 -18.23 -13.33
C LEU A 101 -6.10 -19.04 -12.62
N GLY A 102 -6.63 -18.54 -11.50
CA GLY A 102 -7.72 -19.21 -10.77
C GLY A 102 -9.11 -19.04 -11.40
N ALA A 103 -9.26 -18.10 -12.33
CA ALA A 103 -10.49 -17.85 -13.09
C ALA A 103 -10.51 -18.59 -14.45
N SER A 104 -9.41 -19.22 -14.85
CA SER A 104 -9.24 -19.99 -16.10
C SER A 104 -9.45 -21.49 -15.88
#